data_AF-A0A1V4PV24-F1
#
_entry.id   AF-A0A1V4PV24-F1
#
_cell.length_a   1.000
_cell.length_b   1.000
_cell.length_c   1.000
_cell.angle_alpha   90.00
_cell.angle_beta   90.00
_cell.angle_gamma   90.00
#
_symmetry.space_group_name_H-M   'P 1'
#
loop_
_entity.id
_entity.type
_entity.pdbx_description
1 polymer ?
#
loop_
_entity_poly.entity_id
_entity_poly.type
_entity_poly.pdbx_seq_one_letter_code
_entity_poly.pdbx_strand_id
1 'polypeptide(L)'
;MTWLSALATVLVPVVSVVSTATVAIWTKRIDVRSKRDDREHALLLDFEQRAGEEKKVALKTLLSATMRVRRGAEPLAGAHQTVEQRRSEAIEELYELRGRLGLDDGVAEVLIYAAEPVRQLTELLLDEWDRQFRDHGYSLTQLDTCKQQLVAPCDDQQEWNALKSEEAAWLKRLGEESDLDVDALLTLCDRTIAAARKDLRGGFGVEPQ
;
A
#
# COMPACT_ATOMS: atom_id res chain seq x y z
N MET A 1 -32.53 84.04 1.61
CA MET A 1 -32.75 82.66 1.13
C MET A 1 -31.61 82.30 0.19
N THR A 2 -30.48 81.91 0.78
CA THR A 2 -29.19 82.06 0.11
C THR A 2 -28.22 80.98 0.57
N TRP A 3 -27.76 80.18 -0.39
CA TRP A 3 -26.55 79.35 -0.44
C TRP A 3 -26.46 78.07 0.41
N LEU A 4 -27.05 78.01 1.62
CA LEU A 4 -26.97 76.79 2.46
C LEU A 4 -27.89 75.65 1.98
N SER A 5 -29.01 75.98 1.35
CA SER A 5 -30.00 74.99 0.91
C SER A 5 -29.64 74.30 -0.41
N ALA A 6 -28.71 74.85 -1.19
CA ALA A 6 -28.27 74.27 -2.47
C ALA A 6 -27.15 73.23 -2.29
N LEU A 7 -26.35 73.34 -1.23
CA LEU A 7 -25.30 72.38 -0.91
C LEU A 7 -25.84 71.09 -0.28
N ALA A 8 -26.99 71.15 0.40
CA ALA A 8 -27.61 69.99 1.02
C ALA A 8 -28.26 69.02 0.01
N THR A 9 -28.66 69.49 -1.18
CA THR A 9 -29.41 68.67 -2.16
C THR A 9 -28.49 67.88 -3.10
N VAL A 10 -27.20 68.23 -3.19
CA VAL A 10 -26.22 67.53 -4.05
C VAL A 10 -25.34 66.55 -3.25
N LEU A 11 -25.25 66.70 -1.92
CA LEU A 11 -24.39 65.84 -1.10
C LEU A 11 -25.04 64.51 -0.67
N VAL A 12 -26.37 64.46 -0.53
CA VAL A 12 -27.08 63.23 -0.16
C VAL A 12 -27.02 62.15 -1.27
N PRO A 13 -27.13 62.48 -2.58
CA PRO A 13 -27.00 61.47 -3.64
C PRO A 13 -25.57 60.93 -3.81
N VAL A 14 -24.55 61.78 -3.66
CA VAL A 14 -23.15 61.39 -3.95
C VAL A 14 -22.58 60.47 -2.86
N VAL A 15 -22.90 60.71 -1.59
CA VAL A 15 -22.45 59.83 -0.49
C VAL A 15 -23.16 58.46 -0.52
N SER A 16 -24.43 58.43 -0.96
CA SER A 16 -25.22 57.20 -1.12
C SER A 16 -24.72 56.32 -2.29
N VAL A 17 -24.41 56.93 -3.44
CA VAL A 17 -23.93 56.19 -4.63
C VAL A 17 -22.48 55.71 -4.46
N VAL A 18 -21.60 56.52 -3.86
CA VAL A 18 -20.21 56.13 -3.58
C VAL A 18 -20.14 55.01 -2.52
N SER A 19 -20.98 55.05 -1.49
CA SER A 19 -21.07 53.96 -0.50
C SER A 19 -21.56 52.66 -1.13
N THR A 20 -22.58 52.72 -2.00
CA THR A 20 -23.14 51.51 -2.65
C THR A 20 -22.15 50.88 -3.63
N ALA A 21 -21.42 51.69 -4.40
CA ALA A 21 -20.38 51.20 -5.31
C ALA A 21 -19.18 50.58 -4.54
N THR A 22 -18.77 51.18 -3.42
CA THR A 22 -17.65 50.69 -2.61
C THR A 22 -18.00 49.36 -1.93
N VAL A 23 -19.22 49.21 -1.41
CA VAL A 23 -19.70 47.94 -0.86
C VAL A 23 -19.81 46.88 -1.95
N ALA A 24 -20.35 47.20 -3.13
CA ALA A 24 -20.43 46.24 -4.24
C ALA A 24 -19.05 45.77 -4.72
N ILE A 25 -18.06 46.66 -4.78
CA ILE A 25 -16.67 46.30 -5.12
C ILE A 25 -16.05 45.44 -4.02
N TRP A 26 -16.30 45.75 -2.75
CA TRP A 26 -15.76 44.99 -1.62
C TRP A 26 -16.39 43.60 -1.51
N THR A 27 -17.72 43.49 -1.65
CA THR A 27 -18.46 42.22 -1.71
C THR A 27 -18.00 41.38 -2.90
N LYS A 28 -17.81 41.98 -4.08
CA LYS A 28 -17.29 41.25 -5.26
C LYS A 28 -15.84 40.79 -5.05
N ARG A 29 -15.02 41.57 -4.34
CA ARG A 29 -13.63 41.19 -4.01
C ARG A 29 -13.58 40.06 -2.98
N ILE A 30 -14.48 40.05 -1.99
CA ILE A 30 -14.63 38.97 -1.02
C ILE A 30 -15.18 37.72 -1.69
N ASP A 31 -16.19 37.84 -2.54
CA ASP A 31 -16.77 36.71 -3.29
C ASP A 31 -15.73 36.07 -4.22
N VAL A 32 -14.90 36.87 -4.91
CA VAL A 32 -13.78 36.37 -5.72
C VAL A 32 -12.70 35.69 -4.86
N ARG A 33 -12.42 36.22 -3.66
CA ARG A 33 -11.44 35.63 -2.75
C ARG A 33 -11.96 34.32 -2.13
N SER A 34 -13.21 34.30 -1.66
CA SER A 34 -13.92 33.11 -1.21
C SER A 34 -13.93 32.04 -2.29
N LYS A 35 -14.28 32.37 -3.54
CA LYS A 35 -14.25 31.41 -4.66
C LYS A 35 -12.86 30.87 -4.98
N ARG A 36 -11.81 31.62 -4.64
CA ARG A 36 -10.43 31.18 -4.81
C ARG A 36 -10.03 30.24 -3.67
N ASP A 37 -10.35 30.62 -2.44
CA ASP A 37 -10.12 29.81 -1.24
C ASP A 37 -10.91 28.48 -1.34
N ASP A 38 -12.17 28.52 -1.78
CA ASP A 38 -13.02 27.34 -2.03
C ASP A 38 -12.43 26.41 -3.10
N ARG A 39 -11.82 26.98 -4.15
CA ARG A 39 -11.14 26.20 -5.21
C ARG A 39 -9.84 25.59 -4.69
N GLU A 40 -9.05 26.33 -3.95
CA GLU A 40 -7.80 25.83 -3.36
C GLU A 40 -8.11 24.73 -2.33
N HIS A 41 -9.13 24.90 -1.48
CA HIS A 41 -9.61 23.85 -0.59
C HIS A 41 -10.16 22.64 -1.34
N ALA A 42 -10.91 22.82 -2.43
CA ALA A 42 -11.40 21.70 -3.23
C ALA A 42 -10.24 20.89 -3.88
N LEU A 43 -9.18 21.56 -4.32
CA LEU A 43 -7.99 20.91 -4.86
C LEU A 43 -7.22 20.13 -3.80
N LEU A 44 -7.09 20.69 -2.59
CA LEU A 44 -6.45 20.01 -1.45
C LEU A 44 -7.25 18.77 -1.06
N LEU A 45 -8.57 18.87 -0.96
CA LEU A 45 -9.45 17.74 -0.65
C LEU A 45 -9.36 16.63 -1.70
N ASP A 46 -9.35 16.98 -3.00
CA ASP A 46 -9.19 16.00 -4.08
C ASP A 46 -7.80 15.32 -4.02
N PHE A 47 -6.75 16.09 -3.73
CA PHE A 47 -5.40 15.53 -3.54
C PHE A 47 -5.34 14.57 -2.34
N GLU A 48 -5.85 14.99 -1.18
CA GLU A 48 -5.92 14.15 0.02
C GLU A 48 -6.77 12.90 -0.21
N GLN A 49 -7.87 13.03 -0.95
CA GLN A 49 -8.73 11.90 -1.31
C GLN A 49 -8.00 10.89 -2.20
N ARG A 50 -7.28 11.37 -3.22
CA ARG A 50 -6.48 10.49 -4.11
C ARG A 50 -5.36 9.80 -3.35
N ALA A 51 -4.60 10.54 -2.56
CA ALA A 51 -3.55 9.98 -1.70
C ALA A 51 -4.12 8.94 -0.71
N GLY A 52 -5.33 9.19 -0.18
CA GLY A 52 -6.05 8.25 0.69
C GLY A 52 -6.46 6.96 -0.03
N GLU A 53 -6.95 7.05 -1.28
CA GLU A 53 -7.30 5.86 -2.07
C GLU A 53 -6.04 5.08 -2.49
N GLU A 54 -4.96 5.74 -2.92
CA GLU A 54 -3.69 5.09 -3.26
C GLU A 54 -3.09 4.37 -2.05
N LYS A 55 -3.07 5.03 -0.88
CA LYS A 55 -2.70 4.40 0.40
C LYS A 55 -3.51 3.14 0.68
N LYS A 56 -4.83 3.22 0.50
CA LYS A 56 -5.74 2.11 0.77
C LYS A 56 -5.54 0.95 -0.19
N VAL A 57 -5.19 1.21 -1.46
CA VAL A 57 -4.81 0.18 -2.43
C VAL A 57 -3.50 -0.48 -1.98
N ALA A 58 -2.45 0.29 -1.74
CA ALA A 58 -1.14 -0.21 -1.32
C ALA A 58 -1.23 -1.09 -0.05
N LEU A 59 -1.93 -0.61 0.98
CA LEU A 59 -2.09 -1.36 2.23
C LEU A 59 -2.92 -2.64 2.08
N LYS A 60 -3.93 -2.65 1.19
CA LYS A 60 -4.70 -3.88 0.90
C LYS A 60 -3.85 -4.89 0.15
N THR A 61 -3.04 -4.45 -0.81
CA THR A 61 -2.09 -5.30 -1.54
C THR A 61 -1.08 -5.90 -0.57
N LEU A 62 -0.46 -5.09 0.28
CA LEU A 62 0.45 -5.55 1.34
C LEU A 62 -0.21 -6.58 2.26
N LEU A 63 -1.42 -6.30 2.73
CA LEU A 63 -2.15 -7.20 3.62
C LEU A 63 -2.44 -8.55 2.94
N SER A 64 -2.90 -8.54 1.69
CA SER A 64 -3.17 -9.74 0.92
C SER A 64 -1.91 -10.57 0.69
N ALA A 65 -0.82 -9.93 0.28
CA ALA A 65 0.46 -10.58 0.03
C ALA A 65 1.06 -11.18 1.32
N THR A 66 1.06 -10.40 2.41
CA THR A 66 1.54 -10.88 3.73
C THR A 66 0.71 -12.04 4.26
N MET A 67 -0.61 -12.03 4.05
CA MET A 67 -1.48 -13.15 4.44
C MET A 67 -1.16 -14.44 3.67
N ARG A 68 -0.63 -14.36 2.44
CA ARG A 68 -0.18 -15.55 1.69
C ARG A 68 1.11 -16.13 2.29
N VAL A 69 2.10 -15.28 2.57
CA VAL A 69 3.33 -15.68 3.28
C VAL A 69 2.99 -16.36 4.60
N ARG A 70 2.12 -15.74 5.40
CA ARG A 70 1.66 -16.31 6.67
C ARG A 70 1.05 -17.70 6.51
N ARG A 71 0.20 -17.91 5.49
CA ARG A 71 -0.44 -19.22 5.26
C ARG A 71 0.56 -20.30 4.87
N GLY A 72 1.59 -19.98 4.09
CA GLY A 72 2.65 -20.95 3.76
C GLY A 72 3.52 -21.33 4.95
N ALA A 73 3.65 -20.43 5.93
CA ALA A 73 4.42 -20.68 7.14
C ALA A 73 3.61 -21.37 8.25
N GLU A 74 2.27 -21.32 8.20
CA GLU A 74 1.38 -21.96 9.16
C GLU A 74 1.39 -23.49 8.99
N PRO A 75 1.47 -24.27 10.08
CA PRO A 75 1.35 -25.72 10.00
C PRO A 75 -0.04 -26.12 9.51
N LEU A 76 -0.11 -27.00 8.51
CA LEU A 76 -1.40 -27.53 8.04
C LEU A 76 -2.09 -28.34 9.15
N ALA A 77 -3.31 -27.95 9.51
CA ALA A 77 -4.07 -28.60 10.56
C ALA A 77 -4.30 -30.09 10.24
N GLY A 78 -3.83 -30.97 11.12
CA GLY A 78 -3.98 -32.43 10.97
C GLY A 78 -2.92 -33.10 10.09
N ALA A 79 -1.97 -32.35 9.52
CA ALA A 79 -0.84 -32.92 8.79
C ALA A 79 0.37 -33.11 9.71
N HIS A 80 1.05 -34.25 9.62
CA HIS A 80 2.40 -34.42 10.19
C HIS A 80 3.42 -33.82 9.21
N GLN A 81 3.46 -32.48 9.12
CA GLN A 81 4.49 -31.79 8.35
C GLN A 81 5.82 -31.81 9.10
N THR A 82 6.90 -32.09 8.38
CA THR A 82 8.25 -31.90 8.91
C THR A 82 8.60 -30.41 8.94
N VAL A 83 9.65 -30.05 9.68
CA VAL A 83 10.12 -28.66 9.76
C VAL A 83 10.61 -28.19 8.40
N GLU A 84 11.29 -29.06 7.65
CA GLU A 84 11.82 -28.80 6.32
C GLU A 84 10.69 -28.54 5.32
N GLN A 85 9.60 -29.31 5.41
CA GLN A 85 8.43 -29.09 4.56
C GLN A 85 7.81 -27.71 4.82
N ARG A 86 7.53 -27.37 6.09
CA ARG A 86 7.03 -26.04 6.46
C ARG A 86 7.96 -24.92 5.98
N ARG A 87 9.28 -25.14 6.09
CA ARG A 87 10.28 -24.17 5.65
C ARG A 87 10.22 -23.95 4.14
N SER A 88 10.15 -25.03 3.35
CA SER A 88 10.07 -24.94 1.90
C SER A 88 8.81 -24.20 1.43
N GLU A 89 7.65 -24.50 2.03
CA GLU A 89 6.37 -23.82 1.75
C GLU A 89 6.42 -22.34 2.14
N ALA A 90 7.04 -21.99 3.27
CA ALA A 90 7.23 -20.61 3.71
C ALA A 90 8.15 -19.81 2.77
N ILE A 91 9.28 -20.38 2.34
CA ILE A 91 10.21 -19.73 1.42
C ILE A 91 9.55 -19.49 0.06
N GLU A 92 8.79 -20.46 -0.44
CA GLU A 92 8.06 -20.31 -1.69
C GLU A 92 7.07 -19.14 -1.61
N GLU A 93 6.26 -19.09 -0.57
CA GLU A 93 5.28 -18.02 -0.41
C GLU A 93 5.95 -16.65 -0.18
N LEU A 94 7.10 -16.64 0.52
CA LEU A 94 7.94 -15.45 0.67
C LEU A 94 8.50 -15.00 -0.68
N TYR A 95 9.04 -15.91 -1.50
CA TYR A 95 9.61 -15.59 -2.82
C TYR A 95 8.62 -14.82 -3.72
N GLU A 96 7.35 -15.24 -3.69
CA GLU A 96 6.24 -14.62 -4.42
C GLU A 96 5.77 -13.27 -3.85
N LEU A 97 6.26 -12.83 -2.68
CA LEU A 97 5.84 -11.61 -2.00
C LEU A 97 5.99 -10.39 -2.90
N ARG A 98 7.18 -10.16 -3.48
CA ARG A 98 7.43 -8.99 -4.34
C ARG A 98 6.56 -9.00 -5.59
N GLY A 99 6.37 -10.16 -6.22
CA GLY A 99 5.46 -10.30 -7.36
C GLY A 99 4.02 -9.87 -7.01
N ARG A 100 3.53 -10.29 -5.84
CA ARG A 100 2.18 -9.94 -5.35
C ARG A 100 2.03 -8.50 -4.90
N LEU A 101 3.13 -7.87 -4.48
CA LEU A 101 3.13 -6.45 -4.15
C LEU A 101 3.03 -5.58 -5.41
N GLY A 102 3.35 -6.10 -6.59
CA GLY A 102 3.49 -5.29 -7.82
C GLY A 102 4.94 -4.88 -8.08
N LEU A 103 5.89 -5.74 -7.70
CA LEU A 103 7.33 -5.53 -7.87
C LEU A 103 7.79 -4.21 -7.21
N ASP A 104 8.71 -3.49 -7.87
CA ASP A 104 9.30 -2.26 -7.34
C ASP A 104 8.29 -1.12 -7.20
N ASP A 105 7.38 -0.98 -8.15
CA ASP A 105 6.37 0.09 -8.13
C ASP A 105 5.44 -0.07 -6.92
N GLY A 106 4.93 -1.28 -6.70
CA GLY A 106 4.04 -1.54 -5.58
C GLY A 106 4.74 -1.55 -4.22
N VAL A 107 6.02 -1.95 -4.16
CA VAL A 107 6.84 -1.75 -2.95
C VAL A 107 7.01 -0.25 -2.67
N ALA A 108 7.34 0.54 -3.68
CA ALA A 108 7.49 1.99 -3.55
C ALA A 108 6.19 2.66 -3.09
N GLU A 109 5.03 2.27 -3.64
CA GLU A 109 3.72 2.77 -3.19
C GLU A 109 3.49 2.52 -1.70
N VAL A 110 3.81 1.33 -1.20
CA VAL A 110 3.72 1.01 0.23
C VAL A 110 4.66 1.92 1.04
N LEU A 111 5.91 2.08 0.61
CA LEU A 111 6.90 2.91 1.32
C LEU A 111 6.59 4.41 1.26
N ILE A 112 5.86 4.90 0.24
CA ILE A 112 5.44 6.30 0.13
C ILE A 112 4.24 6.57 1.03
N TYR A 113 3.21 5.71 0.96
CA TYR A 113 1.90 6.02 1.53
C TYR A 113 1.64 5.42 2.91
N ALA A 114 2.27 4.30 3.26
CA ALA A 114 2.03 3.65 4.53
C ALA A 114 2.63 4.44 5.70
N ALA A 115 2.03 4.32 6.88
CA ALA A 115 2.59 4.86 8.10
C ALA A 115 3.91 4.17 8.46
N GLU A 116 4.78 4.89 9.18
CA GLU A 116 6.12 4.44 9.54
C GLU A 116 6.18 3.01 10.12
N PRO A 117 5.30 2.58 11.05
CA PRO A 117 5.36 1.21 11.57
C PRO A 117 5.09 0.15 10.52
N VAL A 118 4.27 0.44 9.52
CA VAL A 118 3.99 -0.48 8.41
C VAL A 118 5.20 -0.56 7.47
N ARG A 119 5.84 0.59 7.18
CA ARG A 119 7.06 0.66 6.36
C ARG A 119 8.18 -0.18 6.94
N GLN A 120 8.53 0.05 8.21
CA GLN A 120 9.57 -0.69 8.91
C GLN A 120 9.33 -2.20 8.91
N LEU A 121 8.08 -2.63 9.11
CA LEU A 121 7.73 -4.05 9.08
C LEU A 121 7.76 -4.64 7.66
N THR A 122 7.46 -3.83 6.65
CA THR A 122 7.55 -4.21 5.24
C THR A 122 9.01 -4.35 4.83
N GLU A 123 9.87 -3.42 5.24
CA GLU A 123 11.32 -3.50 5.03
C GLU A 123 11.90 -4.77 5.64
N LEU A 124 11.53 -5.13 6.87
CA LEU A 124 11.98 -6.40 7.48
C LEU A 124 11.53 -7.64 6.69
N LEU A 125 10.34 -7.62 6.09
CA LEU A 125 9.89 -8.72 5.21
C LEU A 125 10.71 -8.78 3.91
N LEU A 126 11.04 -7.61 3.35
CA LEU A 126 11.86 -7.50 2.14
C LEU A 126 13.32 -7.89 2.40
N ASP A 127 13.86 -7.56 3.58
CA ASP A 127 15.21 -7.97 4.00
C ASP A 127 15.30 -9.50 4.12
N GLU A 128 14.29 -10.16 4.71
CA GLU A 128 14.24 -11.62 4.79
C GLU A 128 14.06 -12.25 3.40
N TRP A 129 13.25 -11.63 2.53
CA TRP A 129 13.14 -12.02 1.12
C TRP A 129 14.49 -11.94 0.40
N ASP A 130 15.20 -10.82 0.52
CA ASP A 130 16.52 -10.59 -0.09
C ASP A 130 17.56 -11.57 0.43
N ARG A 131 17.49 -11.93 1.72
CA ARG A 131 18.36 -12.92 2.34
C ARG A 131 18.12 -14.31 1.73
N GLN A 132 16.88 -14.80 1.77
CA GLN A 132 16.53 -16.10 1.20
C GLN A 132 16.79 -16.18 -0.31
N PHE A 133 16.54 -15.10 -1.06
CA PHE A 133 16.82 -15.05 -2.49
C PHE A 133 18.31 -15.08 -2.80
N ARG A 134 19.17 -14.42 -2.01
CA ARG A 134 20.62 -14.51 -2.20
C ARG A 134 21.15 -15.91 -1.93
N ASP A 135 20.64 -16.57 -0.89
CA ASP A 135 21.15 -17.87 -0.46
C ASP A 135 20.59 -19.02 -1.31
N HIS A 136 19.35 -18.89 -1.81
CA HIS A 136 18.62 -19.97 -2.48
C HIS A 136 18.02 -19.59 -3.85
N GLY A 137 18.35 -18.43 -4.41
CA GLY A 137 17.75 -17.90 -5.64
C GLY A 137 17.88 -18.82 -6.85
N TYR A 138 18.97 -19.59 -6.95
CA TYR A 138 19.11 -20.61 -8.00
C TYR A 138 18.04 -21.70 -7.86
N SER A 139 17.92 -22.31 -6.67
CA SER A 139 16.93 -23.35 -6.39
C SER A 139 15.50 -22.85 -6.58
N LEU A 140 15.22 -21.60 -6.18
CA LEU A 140 13.92 -20.96 -6.39
C LEU A 140 13.60 -20.74 -7.87
N THR A 141 14.58 -20.32 -8.67
CA THR A 141 14.39 -20.14 -10.12
C THR A 141 14.15 -21.47 -10.84
N GLN A 142 14.86 -22.53 -10.44
CA GLN A 142 14.64 -23.88 -10.98
C GLN A 142 13.25 -24.41 -10.60
N LEU A 143 12.83 -24.20 -9.35
CA LEU A 143 11.49 -24.57 -8.89
C LEU A 143 10.39 -23.83 -9.66
N ASP A 144 10.53 -22.51 -9.87
CA ASP A 144 9.59 -21.71 -10.67
C ASP A 144 9.51 -22.21 -12.13
N THR A 145 10.66 -22.48 -12.76
CA THR A 145 10.72 -23.06 -14.11
C THR A 145 9.99 -24.41 -14.17
N CYS A 146 10.22 -25.29 -13.20
CA CYS A 146 9.55 -26.59 -13.09
C CYS A 146 8.03 -26.42 -12.95
N LYS A 147 7.57 -25.47 -12.13
CA LYS A 147 6.14 -25.17 -11.96
C LYS A 147 5.48 -24.61 -13.21
N GLN A 148 6.17 -23.73 -13.94
CA GLN A 148 5.67 -23.22 -15.22
C GLN A 148 5.47 -24.34 -16.24
N GLN A 149 6.39 -25.32 -16.28
CA GLN A 149 6.25 -26.51 -17.13
C GLN A 149 5.10 -27.41 -16.69
N LEU A 150 4.86 -27.54 -15.39
CA LEU A 150 3.74 -28.32 -14.84
C LEU A 150 2.36 -27.71 -15.11
N VAL A 151 2.28 -26.40 -15.34
CA VAL A 151 1.04 -25.71 -15.73
C VAL A 151 0.75 -25.88 -17.23
N ALA A 152 1.77 -26.15 -18.05
CA ALA A 152 1.59 -26.38 -19.47
C ALA A 152 0.88 -27.72 -19.73
N PRO A 153 0.03 -27.82 -20.78
CA PRO A 153 -0.54 -29.10 -21.18
C PRO A 153 0.57 -30.11 -21.49
N CYS A 154 0.63 -31.20 -20.74
CA CYS A 154 1.58 -32.29 -20.93
C CYS A 154 0.79 -33.55 -21.30
N ASP A 155 0.98 -34.02 -22.54
CA ASP A 155 0.32 -35.22 -23.04
C ASP A 155 1.01 -36.52 -22.57
N ASP A 156 2.25 -36.42 -22.08
CA ASP A 156 3.04 -37.54 -21.58
C ASP A 156 3.01 -37.63 -20.04
N GLN A 157 2.29 -38.62 -19.52
CA GLN A 157 2.21 -38.88 -18.08
C GLN A 157 3.58 -39.17 -17.44
N GLN A 158 4.53 -39.75 -18.19
CA GLN A 158 5.86 -40.06 -17.67
C GLN A 158 6.68 -38.79 -17.49
N GLU A 159 6.61 -37.86 -18.44
CA GLU A 159 7.22 -36.53 -18.34
C GLU A 159 6.62 -35.73 -17.18
N TRP A 160 5.29 -35.75 -17.05
CA TRP A 160 4.60 -35.08 -15.93
C TRP A 160 5.03 -35.62 -14.56
N ASN A 161 5.16 -36.95 -14.42
CA ASN A 161 5.63 -37.57 -13.18
C ASN A 161 7.09 -37.22 -12.89
N ALA A 162 7.94 -37.11 -13.91
CA ALA A 162 9.34 -36.70 -13.77
C ALA A 162 9.43 -35.25 -13.25
N LEU A 163 8.66 -34.33 -13.83
CA LEU A 163 8.57 -32.94 -13.37
C LEU A 163 8.06 -32.85 -11.93
N LYS A 164 7.05 -33.64 -11.54
CA LYS A 164 6.58 -33.70 -10.15
C LYS A 164 7.64 -34.22 -9.17
N SER A 165 8.44 -35.19 -9.59
CA SER A 165 9.56 -35.68 -8.78
C SER A 165 10.65 -34.62 -8.65
N GLU A 166 10.90 -33.85 -9.70
CA GLU A 166 11.86 -32.75 -9.69
C GLU A 166 11.40 -31.59 -8.79
N GLU A 167 10.13 -31.17 -8.89
CA GLU A 167 9.51 -30.20 -7.99
C GLU A 167 9.69 -30.61 -6.52
N ALA A 168 9.38 -31.87 -6.20
CA ALA A 168 9.53 -32.40 -4.85
C ALA A 168 11.01 -32.41 -4.37
N ALA A 169 11.96 -32.68 -5.26
CA ALA A 169 13.38 -32.66 -4.94
C ALA A 169 13.87 -31.23 -4.64
N TRP A 170 13.44 -30.23 -5.42
CA TRP A 170 13.76 -28.83 -5.18
C TRP A 170 13.15 -28.31 -3.88
N LEU A 171 11.89 -28.62 -3.59
CA LEU A 171 11.23 -28.27 -2.34
C LEU A 171 11.94 -28.89 -1.14
N LYS A 172 12.26 -30.18 -1.21
CA LYS A 172 13.01 -30.87 -0.16
C LYS A 172 14.36 -30.20 0.09
N ARG A 173 15.10 -29.90 -0.98
CA ARG A 173 16.40 -29.23 -0.90
C ARG A 173 16.29 -27.85 -0.25
N LEU A 174 15.31 -27.03 -0.64
CA LEU A 174 15.05 -25.73 -0.02
C LEU A 174 14.75 -25.87 1.47
N GLY A 175 13.91 -26.84 1.82
CA GLY A 175 13.55 -27.15 3.20
C GLY A 175 14.74 -27.58 4.06
N GLU A 176 15.67 -28.35 3.51
CA GLU A 176 16.86 -28.85 4.22
C GLU A 176 18.00 -27.83 4.29
N GLU A 177 18.24 -27.08 3.21
CA GLU A 177 19.39 -26.16 3.11
C GLU A 177 19.13 -24.78 3.72
N SER A 178 17.87 -24.33 3.76
CA SER A 178 17.55 -23.02 4.33
C SER A 178 17.58 -23.02 5.85
N ASP A 179 18.02 -21.91 6.42
CA ASP A 179 18.01 -21.61 7.85
C ASP A 179 16.81 -20.73 8.27
N LEU A 180 15.82 -20.53 7.39
CA LEU A 180 14.65 -19.70 7.66
C LEU A 180 13.96 -20.12 8.97
N ASP A 181 13.87 -19.17 9.90
CA ASP A 181 13.05 -19.29 11.10
C ASP A 181 11.59 -19.01 10.75
N VAL A 182 10.83 -20.08 10.53
CA VAL A 182 9.43 -20.04 10.12
C VAL A 182 8.55 -19.38 11.19
N ASP A 183 8.88 -19.54 12.48
CA ASP A 183 8.07 -18.99 13.57
C ASP A 183 8.34 -17.49 13.75
N ALA A 184 9.59 -17.05 13.52
CA ALA A 184 9.92 -15.63 13.42
C ALA A 184 9.24 -14.96 12.21
N LEU A 185 9.21 -15.63 11.05
CA LEU A 185 8.51 -15.15 9.87
C LEU A 185 7.00 -15.02 10.12
N LEU A 186 6.37 -16.01 10.76
CA LEU A 186 4.96 -15.94 11.17
C LEU A 186 4.68 -14.73 12.05
N THR A 187 5.54 -14.52 13.06
CA THR A 187 5.43 -13.39 13.99
C THR A 187 5.57 -12.06 13.24
N LEU A 188 6.49 -11.98 12.29
CA LEU A 188 6.67 -10.80 11.45
C LEU A 188 5.42 -10.53 10.59
N CYS A 189 4.88 -11.56 9.94
CA CYS A 189 3.64 -11.44 9.16
C CYS A 189 2.46 -10.97 10.02
N ASP A 190 2.28 -11.53 11.23
CA ASP A 190 1.22 -11.12 12.16
C ASP A 190 1.33 -9.64 12.55
N ARG A 191 2.55 -9.19 12.85
CA ARG A 191 2.83 -7.78 13.17
C ARG A 191 2.55 -6.88 11.98
N THR A 192 2.99 -7.25 10.78
CA THR A 192 2.74 -6.49 9.54
C THR A 192 1.24 -6.39 9.24
N ILE A 193 0.50 -7.49 9.35
CA ILE A 193 -0.96 -7.51 9.15
C ILE A 193 -1.66 -6.61 10.18
N ALA A 194 -1.28 -6.70 11.45
CA ALA A 194 -1.85 -5.87 12.51
C ALA A 194 -1.59 -4.38 12.28
N ALA A 195 -0.36 -4.02 11.92
CA ALA A 195 0.02 -2.66 11.59
C ALA A 195 -0.74 -2.13 10.37
N ALA A 196 -0.78 -2.89 9.26
CA ALA A 196 -1.49 -2.50 8.05
C ALA A 196 -3.00 -2.32 8.28
N ARG A 197 -3.63 -3.18 9.09
CA ARG A 197 -5.04 -3.02 9.50
C ARG A 197 -5.26 -1.77 10.34
N LYS A 198 -4.35 -1.47 11.26
CA LYS A 198 -4.42 -0.26 12.09
C LYS A 198 -4.27 0.99 11.22
N ASP A 199 -3.36 0.96 10.25
CA ASP A 199 -3.12 2.08 9.33
C ASP A 199 -4.32 2.31 8.39
N LEU A 200 -4.91 1.25 7.84
CA LEU A 200 -6.14 1.31 7.05
C LEU A 200 -7.32 1.93 7.80
N ARG A 201 -7.34 1.81 9.13
CA ARG A 201 -8.38 2.40 10.00
C ARG A 201 -8.06 3.84 10.43
N GLY A 202 -6.97 4.43 9.93
CA GLY A 202 -6.51 5.76 10.33
C GLY A 202 -5.85 5.79 11.72
N GLY A 203 -5.51 4.63 12.30
CA GLY A 203 -5.00 4.52 13.67
C GLY A 203 -3.58 5.06 13.89
N PHE A 204 -2.94 5.58 12.84
CA PHE A 204 -1.65 6.28 12.90
C PHE A 204 -1.75 7.73 12.41
N GLY A 205 -2.95 8.23 12.09
CA GLY A 205 -3.16 9.51 11.41
C GLY A 205 -4.00 10.54 12.19
N VAL A 206 -4.27 10.35 13.48
CA VAL A 206 -5.05 11.34 14.27
C VAL A 206 -4.40 11.58 15.62
N GLU A 207 -3.52 12.56 15.70
CA GLU A 207 -3.41 13.37 16.92
C GLU A 207 -4.42 14.52 16.77
N PRO A 208 -5.43 14.64 17.63
CA PRO A 208 -6.25 15.84 17.68
C PRO A 208 -5.38 16.97 18.25
N GLN A 209 -5.16 18.03 17.46
CA GLN A 209 -4.80 19.35 17.99
C GLN A 209 -6.06 20.12 18.38
#